data_AF-A0A0Z8M6W2-F1
#
_entry.id   AF-A0A0Z8M6W2-F1
#
_cell.length_a   1.000
_cell.length_b   1.000
_cell.length_c   1.000
_cell.angle_alpha   90.00
_cell.angle_beta   90.00
_cell.angle_gamma   90.00
#
_symmetry.space_group_name_H-M   'P 1'
#
loop_
_entity.id
_entity.type
_entity.pdbx_description
1 polymer ?
#
loop_
_entity_poly.entity_id
_entity_poly.type
_entity_poly.pdbx_seq_one_letter_code
_entity_poly.pdbx_strand_id
1 'polypeptide(L)'
;MSLTKKQIVNCLGDKILFRFAISDDFVITFNEREKLFTFDEIEKVVKSNLDYWKSISDEVPNNFYSNWQSLSNKIVAIRQYFTELEEFNLDNVNNYLYYNLSTSRESREQGNLTYILAISSPIDRDDEIRKIKSFVSFYVQQTDTSVEEAVKCFIRLSKNPHLVGSYFSNSSQYQFYPALYLLRKNFSNIRENVSDFENNIVVPITRRLEELSADSDEQYREITAFTQTKNDEIQQLFDDKVDELKEFQDSIDNWQEEKQNRLQELEETYNAKLSLEAPEQLWNDRAVEHQKRARNWTIVLIVAAILLILSSAILVLVVYDYSKNITKAIPFISESFILITVISFFIYIIRILIKIVMSNHHLATEYKQKAAMTRFYQSLIYSGIDIDKDERLIIINSLFSKVETGLVKTDNSGDTDTILAILSKNIR
;
A
#
# COMPACT_ATOMS: atom_id res chain seq x y z
N MET A 1 -3.76 15.84 12.14
CA MET A 1 -4.14 16.73 11.01
C MET A 1 -4.61 18.03 11.64
N SER A 2 -3.79 19.08 11.60
CA SER A 2 -4.14 20.38 12.21
C SER A 2 -5.30 20.99 11.42
N LEU A 3 -6.39 21.35 12.10
CA LEU A 3 -7.53 22.02 11.50
C LEU A 3 -7.12 23.47 11.17
N THR A 4 -7.50 23.94 9.98
CA THR A 4 -7.31 25.34 9.59
C THR A 4 -8.19 26.27 10.45
N LYS A 5 -7.78 27.55 10.58
CA LYS A 5 -8.48 28.57 11.40
C LYS A 5 -9.99 28.64 11.12
N LYS A 6 -10.37 28.54 9.84
CA LYS A 6 -11.75 28.56 9.37
C LYS A 6 -12.52 27.28 9.67
N GLN A 7 -11.84 26.12 9.71
CA GLN A 7 -12.46 24.86 10.14
C GLN A 7 -12.83 24.89 11.62
N ILE A 8 -11.97 25.46 12.48
CA ILE A 8 -12.28 25.65 13.91
C ILE A 8 -13.51 26.55 14.08
N VAL A 9 -13.54 27.68 13.38
CA VAL A 9 -14.67 28.63 13.43
C VAL A 9 -15.96 28.05 12.85
N ASN A 10 -15.89 27.28 11.76
CA ASN A 10 -17.05 26.60 11.18
C ASN A 10 -17.58 25.51 12.13
N CYS A 11 -16.70 24.72 12.75
CA CYS A 11 -17.09 23.74 13.77
C CYS A 11 -17.72 24.40 15.02
N LEU A 12 -17.29 25.63 15.34
CA LEU A 12 -17.92 26.47 16.36
C LEU A 12 -19.33 26.90 15.95
N GLY A 13 -19.52 27.41 14.72
CA GLY A 13 -20.80 27.93 14.24
C GLY A 13 -21.95 26.93 14.30
N ASP A 14 -21.67 25.64 14.09
CA ASP A 14 -22.67 24.57 14.17
C ASP A 14 -23.12 24.23 15.60
N LYS A 15 -22.28 24.52 16.60
CA LYS A 15 -22.48 24.08 18.00
C LYS A 15 -22.69 25.23 18.99
N ILE A 16 -22.06 26.37 18.75
CA ILE A 16 -22.03 27.52 19.65
C ILE A 16 -22.41 28.77 18.85
N LEU A 17 -23.51 29.41 19.26
CA LEU A 17 -23.88 30.74 18.77
C LEU A 17 -23.87 31.75 19.90
N PHE A 18 -24.06 33.01 19.54
CA PHE A 18 -23.99 34.15 20.44
C PHE A 18 -25.24 35.00 20.25
N ARG A 19 -25.68 35.66 21.31
CA ARG A 19 -26.72 36.69 21.27
C ARG A 19 -26.34 37.86 22.15
N PHE A 20 -26.81 39.06 21.81
CA PHE A 20 -26.66 40.23 22.66
C PHE A 20 -27.85 40.37 23.60
N ALA A 21 -27.57 40.65 24.88
CA ALA A 21 -28.57 41.07 25.86
C ALA A 21 -28.33 42.55 26.18
N ILE A 22 -29.30 43.39 25.89
CA ILE A 22 -29.21 44.85 25.92
C ILE A 22 -30.43 45.40 26.64
N SER A 23 -30.21 46.18 27.69
CA SER A 23 -31.33 46.81 28.42
C SER A 23 -32.24 47.58 27.47
N ASP A 24 -33.54 47.56 27.77
CA ASP A 24 -34.57 48.24 27.00
C ASP A 24 -34.37 49.77 26.97
N ASP A 25 -33.51 50.30 27.84
CA ASP A 25 -33.05 51.70 27.86
C ASP A 25 -32.09 52.05 26.71
N PHE A 26 -31.53 51.06 26.01
CA PHE A 26 -30.52 51.25 24.95
C PHE A 26 -31.00 50.83 23.57
N VAL A 27 -32.22 50.30 23.45
CA VAL A 27 -32.81 49.85 22.18
C VAL A 27 -34.21 50.41 21.99
N ILE A 28 -34.60 50.67 20.74
CA ILE A 28 -35.96 51.04 20.34
C ILE A 28 -36.68 49.79 19.83
N THR A 29 -36.12 49.10 18.83
CA THR A 29 -36.74 47.94 18.19
C THR A 29 -35.70 46.84 17.95
N PHE A 30 -35.25 46.21 19.04
CA PHE A 30 -34.30 45.09 18.99
C PHE A 30 -34.89 43.87 19.70
N ASN A 31 -35.05 42.76 18.96
CA ASN A 31 -35.48 41.49 19.53
C ASN A 31 -34.25 40.62 19.84
N GLU A 32 -33.88 40.55 21.12
CA GLU A 32 -32.72 39.78 21.59
C GLU A 32 -32.84 38.27 21.33
N ARG A 33 -34.06 37.72 21.28
CA ARG A 33 -34.28 36.27 21.22
C ARG A 33 -34.30 35.72 19.80
N GLU A 34 -34.55 36.55 18.81
CA GLU A 34 -34.56 36.14 17.40
C GLU A 34 -33.18 36.24 16.74
N LYS A 35 -32.33 37.18 17.17
CA LYS A 35 -31.04 37.45 16.53
C LYS A 35 -29.91 36.62 17.16
N LEU A 36 -29.50 35.56 16.46
CA LEU A 36 -28.35 34.72 16.78
C LEU A 36 -27.21 35.02 15.82
N PHE A 37 -25.98 34.96 16.35
CA PHE A 37 -24.76 35.31 15.63
C PHE A 37 -23.71 34.22 15.79
N THR A 38 -22.94 33.98 14.74
CA THR A 38 -21.68 33.25 14.76
C THR A 38 -20.57 34.08 15.40
N PHE A 39 -19.42 33.46 15.69
CA PHE A 39 -18.29 34.17 16.29
C PHE A 39 -17.73 35.30 15.38
N ASP A 40 -17.67 35.06 14.08
CA ASP A 40 -17.22 36.07 13.11
C ASP A 40 -18.22 37.23 13.00
N GLU A 41 -19.52 36.94 13.08
CA GLU A 41 -20.54 37.97 13.04
C GLU A 41 -20.52 38.86 14.29
N ILE A 42 -20.31 38.31 15.49
CA ILE A 42 -20.19 39.15 16.69
C ILE A 42 -18.93 40.01 16.63
N GLU A 43 -17.83 39.53 16.04
CA GLU A 43 -16.64 40.35 15.82
C GLU A 43 -16.95 41.57 14.94
N LYS A 44 -17.64 41.34 13.82
CA LYS A 44 -18.06 42.40 12.90
C LYS A 44 -18.99 43.40 13.60
N VAL A 45 -19.94 42.93 14.42
CA VAL A 45 -20.84 43.78 15.22
C VAL A 45 -20.08 44.60 16.25
N VAL A 46 -19.22 43.97 17.06
CA VAL A 46 -18.45 44.62 18.12
C VAL A 46 -17.53 45.68 17.53
N LYS A 47 -16.81 45.36 16.45
CA LYS A 47 -15.95 46.31 15.75
C LYS A 47 -16.74 47.51 15.21
N SER A 48 -17.84 47.25 14.51
CA SER A 48 -18.64 48.34 13.93
C SER A 48 -19.24 49.28 14.98
N ASN A 49 -19.62 48.77 16.14
CA ASN A 49 -20.14 49.61 17.22
C ASN A 49 -19.02 50.33 17.97
N LEU A 50 -17.89 49.66 18.21
CA LEU A 50 -16.69 50.26 18.80
C LEU A 50 -16.21 51.46 17.98
N ASP A 51 -16.08 51.30 16.66
CA ASP A 51 -15.60 52.35 15.75
C ASP A 51 -16.53 53.57 15.77
N TYR A 52 -17.85 53.34 15.77
CA TYR A 52 -18.85 54.40 15.85
C TYR A 52 -18.78 55.15 17.20
N TRP A 53 -18.80 54.44 18.32
CA TRP A 53 -18.77 55.11 19.63
C TRP A 53 -17.43 55.75 19.94
N LYS A 54 -16.34 55.26 19.34
CA LYS A 54 -15.03 55.90 19.36
C LYS A 54 -15.08 57.26 18.66
N SER A 55 -15.64 57.34 17.45
CA SER A 55 -15.73 58.62 16.72
C SER A 55 -16.56 59.66 17.48
N ILE A 56 -17.58 59.23 18.22
CA ILE A 56 -18.33 60.13 19.13
C ILE A 56 -17.49 60.49 20.36
N SER A 57 -16.72 59.55 20.92
CA SER A 57 -15.87 59.78 22.09
C SER A 57 -14.71 60.74 21.83
N ASP A 58 -14.28 60.88 20.57
CA ASP A 58 -13.28 61.86 20.15
C ASP A 58 -13.82 63.31 20.29
N GLU A 59 -15.14 63.49 20.21
CA GLU A 59 -15.82 64.78 20.42
C GLU A 59 -16.29 64.95 21.87
N VAL A 60 -17.01 63.95 22.41
CA VAL A 60 -17.65 63.99 23.73
C VAL A 60 -17.47 62.65 24.47
N PRO A 61 -16.87 62.65 25.68
CA PRO A 61 -16.70 61.43 26.47
C PRO A 61 -18.01 60.69 26.69
N ASN A 62 -18.02 59.38 26.45
CA ASN A 62 -19.18 58.52 26.67
C ASN A 62 -18.76 57.12 27.12
N ASN A 63 -19.58 56.49 27.98
CA ASN A 63 -19.31 55.13 28.47
C ASN A 63 -19.64 54.04 27.44
N PHE A 64 -20.33 54.37 26.34
CA PHE A 64 -20.60 53.40 25.29
C PHE A 64 -19.32 52.90 24.64
N TYR A 65 -18.38 53.80 24.35
CA TYR A 65 -17.07 53.44 23.82
C TYR A 65 -16.33 52.46 24.73
N SER A 66 -16.24 52.73 26.04
CA SER A 66 -15.53 51.85 26.98
C SER A 66 -16.22 50.49 27.14
N ASN A 67 -17.56 50.45 27.10
CA ASN A 67 -18.34 49.21 27.12
C ASN A 67 -18.03 48.33 25.90
N TRP A 68 -18.03 48.90 24.69
CA TRP A 68 -17.67 48.17 23.48
C TRP A 68 -16.18 47.80 23.44
N GLN A 69 -15.31 48.65 23.97
CA GLN A 69 -13.87 48.37 24.04
C GLN A 69 -13.59 47.16 24.96
N SER A 70 -14.27 47.08 26.10
CA SER A 70 -14.17 45.94 27.01
C SER A 70 -14.56 44.63 26.33
N LEU A 71 -15.68 44.62 25.59
CA LEU A 71 -16.12 43.44 24.85
C LEU A 71 -15.16 43.11 23.69
N SER A 72 -14.68 44.12 22.96
CA SER A 72 -13.70 43.95 21.88
C SER A 72 -12.41 43.29 22.38
N ASN A 73 -11.89 43.71 23.53
CA ASN A 73 -10.67 43.12 24.11
C ASN A 73 -10.87 41.64 24.44
N LYS A 74 -12.02 41.26 24.99
CA LYS A 74 -12.37 39.85 25.24
C LYS A 74 -12.42 39.06 23.94
N ILE A 75 -13.09 39.58 22.93
CA ILE A 75 -13.24 38.92 21.63
C ILE A 75 -11.88 38.70 20.94
N VAL A 76 -10.98 39.69 20.98
CA VAL A 76 -9.61 39.55 20.47
C VAL A 76 -8.85 38.44 21.20
N ALA A 77 -8.98 38.36 22.53
CA ALA A 77 -8.35 37.28 23.31
C ALA A 77 -8.92 35.88 22.97
N ILE A 78 -10.23 35.78 22.70
CA ILE A 78 -10.84 34.54 22.22
C ILE A 78 -10.32 34.16 20.83
N ARG A 79 -10.22 35.13 19.90
CA ARG A 79 -9.69 34.90 18.56
C ARG A 79 -8.24 34.41 18.57
N GLN A 80 -7.42 35.00 19.45
CA GLN A 80 -6.05 34.55 19.66
C GLN A 80 -6.02 33.10 20.17
N TYR A 81 -6.83 32.77 21.18
CA TYR A 81 -6.97 31.40 21.67
C TYR A 81 -7.34 30.41 20.55
N PHE A 82 -8.31 30.75 19.70
CA PHE A 82 -8.67 29.89 18.55
C PHE A 82 -7.55 29.71 17.53
N THR A 83 -6.65 30.69 17.41
CA THR A 83 -5.50 30.62 16.50
C THR A 83 -4.40 29.70 17.01
N GLU A 84 -4.27 29.56 18.33
CA GLU A 84 -3.25 28.76 19.00
C GLU A 84 -3.69 27.30 19.25
N LEU A 85 -4.93 26.93 18.87
CA LEU A 85 -5.44 25.57 19.04
C LEU A 85 -4.81 24.58 18.05
N GLU A 86 -4.12 23.57 18.58
CA GLU A 86 -3.60 22.44 17.78
C GLU A 86 -4.70 21.44 17.39
N GLU A 87 -5.64 21.19 18.30
CA GLU A 87 -6.77 20.27 18.12
C GLU A 87 -8.08 20.86 18.68
N PHE A 88 -9.18 20.67 17.94
CA PHE A 88 -10.48 21.17 18.36
C PHE A 88 -11.14 20.24 19.40
N ASN A 89 -11.32 20.76 20.62
CA ASN A 89 -12.08 20.09 21.68
C ASN A 89 -13.20 21.02 22.18
N LEU A 90 -14.45 20.60 22.02
CA LEU A 90 -15.62 21.41 22.33
C LEU A 90 -15.69 21.77 23.83
N ASP A 91 -15.35 20.86 24.73
CA ASP A 91 -15.41 21.10 26.17
C ASP A 91 -14.36 22.13 26.61
N ASN A 92 -13.15 22.05 26.07
CA ASN A 92 -12.09 23.03 26.33
C ASN A 92 -12.48 24.42 25.82
N VAL A 93 -12.99 24.50 24.58
CA VAL A 93 -13.47 25.74 23.97
C VAL A 93 -14.62 26.34 24.80
N ASN A 94 -15.59 25.52 25.19
CA ASN A 94 -16.73 25.92 26.01
C ASN A 94 -16.29 26.45 27.38
N ASN A 95 -15.36 25.76 28.05
CA ASN A 95 -14.80 26.23 29.32
C ASN A 95 -14.08 27.57 29.15
N TYR A 96 -13.27 27.72 28.10
CA TYR A 96 -12.54 28.96 27.85
C TYR A 96 -13.48 30.14 27.57
N LEU A 97 -14.50 29.95 26.73
CA LEU A 97 -15.53 30.96 26.46
C LEU A 97 -16.31 31.35 27.72
N TYR A 98 -16.62 30.37 28.58
CA TYR A 98 -17.35 30.61 29.84
C TYR A 98 -16.59 31.56 30.77
N TYR A 99 -15.27 31.37 30.93
CA TYR A 99 -14.47 32.19 31.85
C TYR A 99 -14.01 33.51 31.24
N ASN A 100 -13.76 33.57 29.93
CA ASN A 100 -13.11 34.72 29.30
C ASN A 100 -14.07 35.63 28.51
N LEU A 101 -15.23 35.11 28.07
CA LEU A 101 -16.19 35.89 27.29
C LEU A 101 -17.46 36.20 28.10
N SER A 102 -18.24 35.16 28.44
CA SER A 102 -19.48 35.31 29.19
C SER A 102 -19.83 34.04 29.97
N THR A 103 -20.17 34.21 31.25
CA THR A 103 -20.69 33.13 32.09
C THR A 103 -22.18 32.84 31.83
N SER A 104 -22.87 33.73 31.10
CA SER A 104 -24.28 33.59 30.77
C SER A 104 -24.44 32.83 29.46
N ARG A 105 -25.06 31.66 29.52
CA ARG A 105 -25.32 30.80 28.36
C ARG A 105 -26.61 30.02 28.50
N GLU A 106 -27.20 29.67 27.37
CA GLU A 106 -28.39 28.82 27.26
C GLU A 106 -28.07 27.54 26.50
N SER A 107 -28.66 26.43 26.91
CA SER A 107 -28.60 25.17 26.17
C SER A 107 -29.70 25.14 25.10
N ARG A 108 -29.36 24.62 23.93
CA ARG A 108 -30.27 24.35 22.81
C ARG A 108 -30.35 22.85 22.55
N GLU A 109 -31.24 22.48 21.62
CA GLU A 109 -31.39 21.10 21.17
C GLU A 109 -30.05 20.49 20.75
N GLN A 110 -29.91 19.18 20.99
CA GLN A 110 -28.72 18.38 20.63
C GLN A 110 -27.40 18.80 21.30
N GLY A 111 -27.44 19.57 22.40
CA GLY A 111 -26.24 19.95 23.16
C GLY A 111 -25.55 21.22 22.64
N ASN A 112 -26.19 21.94 21.72
CA ASN A 112 -25.71 23.23 21.24
C ASN A 112 -25.85 24.30 22.33
N LEU A 113 -24.97 25.31 22.31
CA LEU A 113 -24.96 26.39 23.30
C LEU A 113 -25.18 27.74 22.63
N THR A 114 -25.80 28.66 23.38
CA THR A 114 -25.89 30.07 23.02
C THR A 114 -25.30 30.92 24.13
N TYR A 115 -24.22 31.63 23.86
CA TYR A 115 -23.63 32.57 24.82
C TYR A 115 -24.34 33.91 24.75
N ILE A 116 -24.58 34.50 25.92
CA ILE A 116 -25.32 35.75 26.07
C ILE A 116 -24.31 36.85 26.40
N LEU A 117 -24.19 37.83 25.52
CA LEU A 117 -23.27 38.96 25.64
C LEU A 117 -24.04 40.18 26.14
N ALA A 118 -23.94 40.45 27.44
CA ALA A 118 -24.57 41.62 28.03
C ALA A 118 -23.79 42.89 27.67
N ILE A 119 -24.47 43.90 27.10
CA ILE A 119 -23.84 45.19 26.76
C ILE A 119 -24.77 46.36 27.11
N SER A 120 -24.22 47.36 27.81
CA SER A 120 -24.93 48.58 28.20
C SER A 120 -24.70 49.68 27.17
N SER A 121 -25.19 49.48 25.95
CA SER A 121 -25.02 50.43 24.85
C SER A 121 -26.00 50.14 23.70
N PRO A 122 -26.41 51.15 22.91
CA PRO A 122 -27.11 50.90 21.66
C PRO A 122 -26.27 50.10 20.67
N ILE A 123 -26.94 49.27 19.87
CA ILE A 123 -26.34 48.35 18.90
C ILE A 123 -26.77 48.68 17.47
N ASP A 124 -25.84 48.54 16.52
CA ASP A 124 -26.08 48.66 15.07
C ASP A 124 -27.00 47.60 14.45
N ARG A 125 -27.52 46.67 15.27
CA ARG A 125 -28.52 45.66 14.92
C ARG A 125 -29.92 46.03 15.39
N ASP A 126 -30.11 47.15 16.08
CA ASP A 126 -31.43 47.71 16.34
C ASP A 126 -32.03 48.22 15.02
N ASP A 127 -33.26 47.83 14.71
CA ASP A 127 -33.90 48.17 13.43
C ASP A 127 -34.13 49.69 13.30
N GLU A 128 -34.12 50.41 14.43
CA GLU A 128 -34.28 51.85 14.53
C GLU A 128 -32.98 52.55 14.99
N ILE A 129 -31.82 51.88 14.89
CA ILE A 129 -30.52 52.46 15.28
C ILE A 129 -30.28 53.82 14.62
N ARG A 130 -30.78 54.01 13.39
CA ARG A 130 -30.63 55.27 12.67
C ARG A 130 -31.23 56.44 13.43
N LYS A 131 -32.41 56.27 14.05
CA LYS A 131 -33.03 57.32 14.87
C LYS A 131 -32.13 57.72 16.03
N ILE A 132 -31.47 56.75 16.66
CA ILE A 132 -30.52 56.98 17.75
C ILE A 132 -29.29 57.73 17.23
N LYS A 133 -28.67 57.28 16.13
CA LYS A 133 -27.48 57.94 15.57
C LYS A 133 -27.74 59.38 15.13
N SER A 134 -28.83 59.64 14.42
CA SER A 134 -29.23 60.99 14.01
C SER A 134 -29.48 61.89 15.22
N PHE A 135 -30.03 61.36 16.31
CA PHE A 135 -30.17 62.10 17.57
C PHE A 135 -28.82 62.39 18.22
N VAL A 136 -27.93 61.40 18.32
CA VAL A 136 -26.58 61.57 18.89
C VAL A 136 -25.82 62.66 18.14
N SER A 137 -25.81 62.62 16.80
CA SER A 137 -25.18 63.64 15.96
C SER A 137 -25.76 65.04 16.17
N PHE A 138 -27.07 65.15 16.43
CA PHE A 138 -27.68 66.42 16.82
C PHE A 138 -27.22 66.85 18.22
N TYR A 139 -27.25 65.95 19.20
CA TYR A 139 -27.01 66.23 20.62
C TYR A 139 -25.58 66.72 20.88
N VAL A 140 -24.58 66.07 20.29
CA VAL A 140 -23.15 66.44 20.45
C VAL A 140 -22.84 67.83 19.90
N GLN A 141 -23.66 68.36 18.98
CA GLN A 141 -23.54 69.74 18.49
C GLN A 141 -24.16 70.76 19.44
N GLN A 142 -25.01 70.34 20.38
CA GLN A 142 -25.68 71.23 21.33
C GLN A 142 -25.01 71.27 22.70
N THR A 143 -24.40 70.17 23.12
CA THR A 143 -23.76 70.02 24.43
C THR A 143 -22.76 68.86 24.43
N ASP A 144 -21.82 68.97 25.34
CA ASP A 144 -20.61 68.16 25.49
C ASP A 144 -20.65 67.35 26.81
N THR A 145 -21.86 67.14 27.36
CA THR A 145 -22.06 66.33 28.58
C THR A 145 -23.26 65.38 28.49
N SER A 146 -23.23 64.32 29.31
CA SER A 146 -24.40 63.44 29.58
C SER A 146 -24.99 62.74 28.35
N VAL A 147 -24.15 62.33 27.39
CA VAL A 147 -24.59 61.65 26.15
C VAL A 147 -25.36 60.37 26.47
N GLU A 148 -24.92 59.61 27.49
CA GLU A 148 -25.57 58.35 27.88
C GLU A 148 -27.01 58.59 28.36
N GLU A 149 -27.21 59.53 29.29
CA GLU A 149 -28.53 59.89 29.81
C GLU A 149 -29.43 60.46 28.72
N ALA A 150 -28.85 61.25 27.80
CA ALA A 150 -29.58 61.84 26.69
C ALA A 150 -30.08 60.77 25.71
N VAL A 151 -29.23 59.78 25.39
CA VAL A 151 -29.61 58.64 24.54
C VAL A 151 -30.70 57.80 25.19
N LYS A 152 -30.57 57.46 26.49
CA LYS A 152 -31.62 56.74 27.24
C LYS A 152 -32.94 57.51 27.23
N CYS A 153 -32.88 58.82 27.47
CA CYS A 153 -34.05 59.69 27.45
C CYS A 153 -34.69 59.73 26.05
N PHE A 154 -33.89 59.87 25.00
CA PHE A 154 -34.36 59.84 23.61
C PHE A 154 -35.06 58.53 23.26
N ILE A 155 -34.48 57.39 23.65
CA ILE A 155 -35.06 56.05 23.42
C ILE A 155 -36.40 55.93 24.16
N ARG A 156 -36.43 56.32 25.44
CA ARG A 156 -37.66 56.33 26.26
C ARG A 156 -38.77 57.16 25.62
N LEU A 157 -38.45 58.37 25.17
CA LEU A 157 -39.42 59.27 24.53
C LEU A 157 -39.84 58.78 23.14
N SER A 158 -38.94 58.14 22.39
CA SER A 158 -39.27 57.52 21.10
C SER A 158 -40.27 56.38 21.25
N LYS A 159 -40.14 55.58 22.31
CA LYS A 159 -41.12 54.54 22.69
C LYS A 159 -42.41 55.12 23.26
N ASN A 160 -42.36 56.31 23.88
CA ASN A 160 -43.48 56.94 24.58
C ASN A 160 -43.69 58.41 24.13
N PRO A 161 -44.16 58.66 22.89
CA PRO A 161 -44.21 60.02 22.33
C PRO A 161 -45.08 61.00 23.12
N HIS A 162 -46.07 60.52 23.86
CA HIS A 162 -46.96 61.35 24.68
C HIS A 162 -46.23 62.04 25.86
N LEU A 163 -45.06 61.55 26.27
CA LEU A 163 -44.25 62.14 27.34
C LEU A 163 -43.40 63.32 26.89
N VAL A 164 -43.25 63.54 25.58
CA VAL A 164 -42.32 64.54 25.02
C VAL A 164 -42.56 65.94 25.59
N GLY A 165 -43.82 66.34 25.78
CA GLY A 165 -44.18 67.65 26.31
C GLY A 165 -43.62 67.94 27.71
N SER A 166 -43.64 66.95 28.62
CA SER A 166 -43.17 67.16 30.00
C SER A 166 -41.64 67.23 30.10
N TYR A 167 -40.93 66.60 29.17
CA TYR A 167 -39.46 66.62 29.12
C TYR A 167 -38.94 67.90 28.45
N PHE A 168 -39.73 68.51 27.56
CA PHE A 168 -39.37 69.77 26.90
C PHE A 168 -39.25 70.95 27.88
N SER A 169 -39.96 70.95 29.00
CA SER A 169 -39.85 71.99 30.02
C SER A 169 -38.76 71.73 31.08
N ASN A 170 -37.96 70.67 30.93
CA ASN A 170 -36.95 70.30 31.93
C ASN A 170 -35.69 71.18 31.80
N SER A 171 -35.07 71.54 32.93
CA SER A 171 -33.82 72.31 32.96
C SER A 171 -32.58 71.50 32.60
N SER A 172 -32.65 70.17 32.71
CA SER A 172 -31.54 69.27 32.39
C SER A 172 -31.41 69.10 30.88
N GLN A 173 -30.24 69.43 30.32
CA GLN A 173 -29.98 69.37 28.88
C GLN A 173 -30.23 67.99 28.27
N TYR A 174 -29.84 66.92 28.99
CA TYR A 174 -30.07 65.54 28.56
C TYR A 174 -31.55 65.11 28.57
N GLN A 175 -32.46 65.92 29.12
CA GLN A 175 -33.91 65.72 29.03
C GLN A 175 -34.55 66.66 28.00
N PHE A 176 -34.10 67.91 28.00
CA PHE A 176 -34.57 68.97 27.11
C PHE A 176 -34.31 68.65 25.63
N TYR A 177 -33.07 68.35 25.26
CA TYR A 177 -32.68 68.18 23.86
C TYR A 177 -33.31 66.97 23.17
N PRO A 178 -33.44 65.79 23.81
CA PRO A 178 -34.24 64.69 23.25
C PRO A 178 -35.68 65.09 22.91
N ALA A 179 -36.35 65.80 23.81
CA ALA A 179 -37.72 66.24 23.61
C ALA A 179 -37.81 67.29 22.49
N LEU A 180 -36.90 68.27 22.47
CA LEU A 180 -36.80 69.26 21.40
C LEU A 180 -36.57 68.60 20.03
N TYR A 181 -35.66 67.62 19.96
CA TYR A 181 -35.36 66.90 18.72
C TYR A 181 -36.59 66.17 18.16
N LEU A 182 -37.32 65.45 19.02
CA LEU A 182 -38.53 64.73 18.64
C LEU A 182 -39.66 65.69 18.21
N LEU A 183 -39.86 66.80 18.93
CA LEU A 183 -40.83 67.84 18.54
C LEU A 183 -40.46 68.44 17.18
N ARG A 184 -39.19 68.82 16.98
CA ARG A 184 -38.70 69.33 15.71
C ARG A 184 -38.99 68.36 14.57
N LYS A 185 -38.76 67.07 14.79
CA LYS A 185 -39.03 66.02 13.79
C LYS A 185 -40.52 65.86 13.50
N ASN A 186 -41.38 65.95 14.52
CA ASN A 186 -42.84 65.90 14.36
C ASN A 186 -43.41 67.13 13.62
N PHE A 187 -42.81 68.32 13.80
CA PHE A 187 -43.26 69.55 13.13
C PHE A 187 -42.66 69.75 11.74
N SER A 188 -41.53 69.12 11.44
CA SER A 188 -40.83 69.30 10.17
C SER A 188 -41.34 68.30 9.13
N ASN A 189 -41.94 68.77 8.03
CA ASN A 189 -42.15 67.99 6.80
C ASN A 189 -40.84 67.64 6.07
N ILE A 190 -39.68 67.88 6.70
CA ILE A 190 -38.36 67.77 6.10
C ILE A 190 -37.91 66.32 6.27
N ARG A 191 -37.95 65.56 5.17
CA ARG A 191 -37.22 64.28 5.02
C ARG A 191 -35.78 64.50 5.50
N GLU A 192 -35.23 63.54 6.23
CA GLU A 192 -33.88 63.59 6.84
C GLU A 192 -32.86 64.39 6.01
N ASN A 193 -32.06 65.24 6.66
CA ASN A 193 -31.04 66.04 6.00
C ASN A 193 -30.18 65.15 5.08
N VAL A 194 -29.85 65.63 3.87
CA VAL A 194 -28.98 64.94 2.91
C VAL A 194 -27.68 64.46 3.56
N SER A 195 -27.05 65.27 4.43
CA SER A 195 -25.82 64.84 5.12
C SER A 195 -26.07 63.71 6.12
N ASP A 196 -27.26 63.67 6.74
CA ASP A 196 -27.65 62.62 7.68
C ASP A 196 -27.96 61.32 6.95
N PHE A 197 -28.52 61.40 5.73
CA PHE A 197 -28.68 60.25 4.84
C PHE A 197 -27.32 59.74 4.33
N GLU A 198 -26.44 60.62 3.87
CA GLU A 198 -25.12 60.24 3.37
C GLU A 198 -24.28 59.55 4.46
N ASN A 199 -24.19 60.14 5.65
CA ASN A 199 -23.35 59.63 6.73
C ASN A 199 -23.93 58.39 7.43
N ASN A 200 -25.26 58.25 7.53
CA ASN A 200 -25.86 57.12 8.25
C ASN A 200 -26.38 55.99 7.33
N ILE A 201 -26.53 56.23 6.02
CA ILE A 201 -26.98 55.20 5.05
C ILE A 201 -25.89 54.89 4.04
N VAL A 202 -25.45 55.88 3.27
CA VAL A 202 -24.56 55.64 2.11
C VAL A 202 -23.19 55.16 2.59
N VAL A 203 -22.54 55.91 3.49
CA VAL A 203 -21.20 55.56 3.99
C VAL A 203 -21.16 54.17 4.65
N PRO A 204 -22.09 53.79 5.57
CA PRO A 204 -22.11 52.46 6.14
C PRO A 204 -22.37 51.33 5.14
N ILE A 205 -23.22 51.56 4.13
CA ILE A 205 -23.49 50.56 3.08
C ILE A 205 -22.25 50.36 2.20
N THR A 206 -21.60 51.45 1.76
CA THR A 206 -20.38 51.37 0.96
C THR A 206 -19.29 50.63 1.71
N ARG A 207 -19.06 50.96 3.00
CA ARG A 207 -18.08 50.24 3.83
C ARG A 207 -18.40 48.75 3.96
N ARG A 208 -19.67 48.38 4.20
CA ARG A 208 -20.08 46.97 4.29
C ARG A 208 -19.88 46.22 2.97
N LEU A 209 -20.07 46.90 1.84
CA LEU A 209 -19.84 46.32 0.51
C LEU A 209 -18.35 46.09 0.24
N GLU A 210 -17.49 47.05 0.60
CA GLU A 210 -16.04 46.92 0.50
C GLU A 210 -15.52 45.79 1.39
N GLU A 211 -15.99 45.70 2.64
CA GLU A 211 -15.65 44.62 3.56
C GLU A 211 -16.10 43.25 3.03
N LEU A 212 -17.31 43.14 2.48
CA LEU A 212 -17.80 41.90 1.88
C LEU A 212 -16.97 41.48 0.65
N SER A 213 -16.58 42.45 -0.18
CA SER A 213 -15.71 42.18 -1.33
C SER A 213 -14.34 41.68 -0.89
N ALA A 214 -13.73 42.32 0.12
CA ALA A 214 -12.43 41.92 0.65
C ALA A 214 -12.46 40.54 1.29
N ASP A 215 -13.50 40.25 2.09
CA ASP A 215 -13.74 38.94 2.71
C ASP A 215 -13.89 37.87 1.61
N SER A 216 -14.74 38.11 0.60
CA SER A 216 -14.89 37.22 -0.55
C SER A 216 -13.56 36.92 -1.24
N ASP A 217 -12.75 37.94 -1.54
CA ASP A 217 -11.44 37.77 -2.20
C ASP A 217 -10.45 36.97 -1.35
N GLU A 218 -10.48 37.14 -0.02
CA GLU A 218 -9.69 36.34 0.91
C GLU A 218 -10.14 34.87 0.87
N GLN A 219 -11.45 34.62 0.93
CA GLN A 219 -11.99 33.25 0.85
C GLN A 219 -11.60 32.56 -0.46
N TYR A 220 -11.68 33.27 -1.60
CA TYR A 220 -11.25 32.73 -2.89
C TYR A 220 -9.77 32.35 -2.91
N ARG A 221 -8.90 33.19 -2.32
CA ARG A 221 -7.47 32.90 -2.22
C ARG A 221 -7.19 31.68 -1.34
N GLU A 222 -7.85 31.57 -0.19
CA GLU A 222 -7.72 30.42 0.70
C GLU A 222 -8.15 29.11 0.04
N ILE A 223 -9.31 29.10 -0.62
CA ILE A 223 -9.83 27.92 -1.33
C ILE A 223 -8.86 27.50 -2.45
N THR A 224 -8.34 28.47 -3.19
CA THR A 224 -7.38 28.21 -4.26
C THR A 224 -6.08 27.62 -3.71
N ALA A 225 -5.52 28.21 -2.65
CA ALA A 225 -4.32 27.70 -2.00
C ALA A 225 -4.51 26.29 -1.45
N PHE A 226 -5.62 26.04 -0.75
CA PHE A 226 -5.95 24.70 -0.24
C PHE A 226 -6.09 23.66 -1.36
N THR A 227 -6.81 24.01 -2.43
CA THR A 227 -6.99 23.13 -3.59
C THR A 227 -5.66 22.81 -4.24
N GLN A 228 -4.78 23.81 -4.37
CA GLN A 228 -3.46 23.63 -4.96
C GLN A 228 -2.57 22.74 -4.07
N THR A 229 -2.51 23.00 -2.76
CA THR A 229 -1.78 22.12 -1.83
C THR A 229 -2.29 20.68 -1.87
N LYS A 230 -3.60 20.46 -1.92
CA LYS A 230 -4.15 19.11 -2.02
C LYS A 230 -3.87 18.43 -3.35
N ASN A 231 -3.88 19.18 -4.45
CA ASN A 231 -3.48 18.66 -5.75
C ASN A 231 -1.99 18.27 -5.75
N ASP A 232 -1.11 19.08 -5.15
CA ASP A 232 0.32 18.77 -5.05
C ASP A 232 0.56 17.51 -4.19
N GLU A 233 -0.15 17.36 -3.07
CA GLU A 233 -0.10 16.15 -2.23
C GLU A 233 -0.58 14.90 -3.00
N ILE A 234 -1.68 15.01 -3.76
CA ILE A 234 -2.21 13.91 -4.56
C ILE A 234 -1.24 13.54 -5.69
N GLN A 235 -0.64 14.55 -6.33
CA GLN A 235 0.33 14.34 -7.40
C GLN A 235 1.56 13.60 -6.88
N GLN A 236 2.08 14.03 -5.72
CA GLN A 236 3.21 13.35 -5.08
C GLN A 236 2.89 11.89 -4.72
N LEU A 237 1.71 11.65 -4.12
CA LEU A 237 1.28 10.28 -3.80
C LEU A 237 1.12 9.43 -5.06
N PHE A 238 0.62 10.02 -6.15
CA PHE A 238 0.49 9.33 -7.43
C PHE A 238 1.86 8.97 -8.00
N ASP A 239 2.80 9.92 -8.02
CA ASP A 239 4.15 9.71 -8.52
C ASP A 239 4.88 8.62 -7.71
N ASP A 240 4.78 8.64 -6.38
CA ASP A 240 5.32 7.60 -5.49
C ASP A 240 4.72 6.21 -5.81
N LYS A 241 3.41 6.14 -6.10
CA LYS A 241 2.74 4.89 -6.48
C LYS A 241 3.11 4.42 -7.89
N VAL A 242 3.37 5.33 -8.82
CA VAL A 242 3.87 4.97 -10.14
C VAL A 242 5.26 4.35 -10.02
N ASP A 243 6.12 4.89 -9.17
CA ASP A 243 7.47 4.33 -8.97
C ASP A 243 7.43 2.97 -8.25
N GLU A 244 6.60 2.79 -7.21
CA GLU A 244 6.35 1.46 -6.62
C GLU A 244 5.86 0.44 -7.66
N LEU A 245 4.97 0.83 -8.57
CA LEU A 245 4.45 -0.06 -9.61
C LEU A 245 5.52 -0.42 -10.65
N LYS A 246 6.44 0.50 -10.99
CA LYS A 246 7.58 0.20 -11.85
C LYS A 246 8.51 -0.82 -11.18
N GLU A 247 8.87 -0.61 -9.92
CA GLU A 247 9.69 -1.56 -9.17
C GLU A 247 9.03 -2.94 -9.07
N PHE A 248 7.72 -2.99 -8.86
CA PHE A 248 6.96 -4.23 -8.86
C PHE A 248 6.96 -4.91 -10.24
N GLN A 249 6.76 -4.14 -11.32
CA GLN A 249 6.80 -4.65 -12.68
C GLN A 249 8.17 -5.25 -13.01
N ASP A 250 9.26 -4.54 -12.69
CA ASP A 250 10.63 -5.03 -12.88
C ASP A 250 10.89 -6.29 -12.06
N SER A 251 10.36 -6.37 -10.83
CA SER A 251 10.45 -7.59 -10.02
C SER A 251 9.71 -8.78 -10.62
N ILE A 252 8.55 -8.56 -11.24
CA ILE A 252 7.78 -9.61 -11.91
C ILE A 252 8.47 -10.06 -13.18
N ASP A 253 9.00 -9.14 -13.98
CA ASP A 253 9.71 -9.46 -15.21
C ASP A 253 10.98 -10.27 -14.91
N ASN A 254 11.76 -9.85 -13.90
CA ASN A 254 12.94 -10.61 -13.43
C ASN A 254 12.55 -12.00 -12.90
N TRP A 255 11.48 -12.10 -12.11
CA TRP A 255 10.99 -13.39 -11.62
C TRP A 255 10.54 -14.30 -12.77
N GLN A 256 9.84 -13.76 -13.76
CA GLN A 256 9.37 -14.50 -14.92
C GLN A 256 10.56 -15.04 -15.72
N GLU A 257 11.56 -14.21 -15.99
CA GLU A 257 12.79 -14.62 -16.68
C GLU A 257 13.54 -15.70 -15.90
N GLU A 258 13.71 -15.52 -14.58
CA GLU A 258 14.36 -16.52 -13.71
C GLU A 258 13.62 -17.86 -13.75
N LYS A 259 12.28 -17.85 -13.68
CA LYS A 259 11.48 -19.08 -13.72
C LYS A 259 11.52 -19.74 -15.08
N GLN A 260 11.49 -18.97 -16.16
CA GLN A 260 11.57 -19.51 -17.51
C GLN A 260 12.93 -20.19 -17.75
N ASN A 261 14.03 -19.55 -17.34
CA ASN A 261 15.37 -20.12 -17.43
C ASN A 261 15.50 -21.40 -16.61
N ARG A 262 15.01 -21.41 -15.36
CA ARG A 262 15.03 -22.62 -14.51
C ARG A 262 14.19 -23.76 -15.06
N LEU A 263 13.04 -23.46 -15.67
CA LEU A 263 12.20 -24.48 -16.29
C LEU A 263 12.89 -25.09 -17.51
N GLN A 264 13.53 -24.26 -18.34
CA GLN A 264 14.31 -24.73 -19.49
C GLN A 264 15.48 -25.60 -19.04
N GLU A 265 16.27 -25.16 -18.06
CA GLU A 265 17.39 -25.94 -17.50
C GLU A 265 16.91 -27.27 -16.92
N LEU A 266 15.78 -27.28 -16.22
CA LEU A 266 15.17 -28.49 -15.67
C LEU A 266 14.69 -29.43 -16.78
N GLU A 267 14.09 -28.91 -17.85
CA GLU A 267 13.66 -29.68 -19.01
C GLU A 267 14.85 -30.31 -19.73
N GLU A 268 15.91 -29.54 -19.99
CA GLU A 268 17.16 -30.03 -20.58
C GLU A 268 17.80 -31.13 -19.72
N THR A 269 17.88 -30.90 -18.40
CA THR A 269 18.40 -31.89 -17.43
C THR A 269 17.56 -33.16 -17.41
N TYR A 270 16.24 -33.03 -17.41
CA TYR A 270 15.32 -34.16 -17.39
C TYR A 270 15.38 -34.98 -18.69
N ASN A 271 15.42 -34.31 -19.84
CA ASN A 271 15.59 -34.95 -21.14
C ASN A 271 16.94 -35.68 -21.25
N ALA A 272 18.02 -35.07 -20.75
CA ALA A 272 19.33 -35.72 -20.67
C ALA A 272 19.31 -36.97 -19.77
N LYS A 273 18.62 -36.90 -18.63
CA LYS A 273 18.44 -38.05 -17.73
C LYS A 273 17.70 -39.19 -18.42
N LEU A 274 16.54 -38.90 -19.03
CA LEU A 274 15.68 -39.91 -19.66
C LEU A 274 16.39 -40.62 -20.83
N SER A 275 17.18 -39.88 -21.61
CA SER A 275 17.95 -40.43 -22.73
C SER A 275 19.04 -41.43 -22.31
N LEU A 276 19.62 -41.26 -21.11
CA LEU A 276 20.80 -42.01 -20.65
C LEU A 276 20.51 -43.06 -19.57
N GLU A 277 19.37 -42.99 -18.87
CA GLU A 277 18.97 -43.98 -17.86
C GLU A 277 18.53 -45.31 -18.49
N ALA A 278 17.78 -45.25 -19.60
CA ALA A 278 17.36 -46.43 -20.35
C ALA A 278 18.53 -47.33 -20.85
N PRO A 279 19.62 -46.79 -21.43
CA PRO A 279 20.76 -47.61 -21.82
C PRO A 279 21.56 -48.17 -20.63
N GLU A 280 21.75 -47.42 -19.52
CA GLU A 280 22.42 -47.96 -18.32
C GLU A 280 21.68 -49.20 -17.79
N GLN A 281 20.36 -49.10 -17.68
CA GLN A 281 19.50 -50.19 -17.21
C GLN A 281 19.60 -51.40 -18.14
N LEU A 282 19.53 -51.20 -19.46
CA LEU A 282 19.66 -52.26 -20.46
C LEU A 282 21.01 -53.00 -20.36
N TRP A 283 22.11 -52.28 -20.19
CA TRP A 283 23.44 -52.89 -20.07
C TRP A 283 23.61 -53.68 -18.77
N ASN A 284 23.09 -53.16 -17.66
CA ASN A 284 23.07 -53.86 -16.38
C ASN A 284 22.23 -55.14 -16.44
N ASP A 285 21.04 -55.10 -17.06
CA ASP A 285 20.18 -56.27 -17.20
C ASP A 285 20.86 -57.37 -18.02
N ARG A 286 21.47 -57.01 -19.16
CA ARG A 286 22.25 -57.95 -19.99
C ARG A 286 23.46 -58.51 -19.25
N ALA A 287 24.17 -57.69 -18.49
CA ALA A 287 25.29 -58.15 -17.68
C ALA A 287 24.85 -59.20 -16.64
N VAL A 288 23.73 -58.95 -15.95
CA VAL A 288 23.16 -59.89 -14.97
C VAL A 288 22.73 -61.19 -15.64
N GLU A 289 22.10 -61.11 -16.82
CA GLU A 289 21.69 -62.30 -17.58
C GLU A 289 22.88 -63.16 -17.98
N HIS A 290 23.92 -62.57 -18.58
CA HIS A 290 25.12 -63.30 -18.96
C HIS A 290 25.91 -63.83 -17.76
N GLN A 291 25.91 -63.12 -16.63
CA GLN A 291 26.50 -63.62 -15.39
C GLN A 291 25.75 -64.85 -14.84
N LYS A 292 24.41 -64.85 -14.90
CA LYS A 292 23.59 -66.02 -14.54
C LYS A 292 23.87 -67.20 -15.48
N ARG A 293 23.95 -66.96 -16.79
CA ARG A 293 24.30 -67.98 -17.78
C ARG A 293 25.70 -68.54 -17.54
N ALA A 294 26.70 -67.68 -17.29
CA ALA A 294 28.06 -68.11 -16.95
C ALA A 294 28.06 -69.01 -15.71
N ARG A 295 27.36 -68.63 -14.64
CA ARG A 295 27.23 -69.44 -13.42
C ARG A 295 26.60 -70.80 -13.70
N ASN A 296 25.52 -70.85 -14.49
CA ASN A 296 24.87 -72.10 -14.85
C ASN A 296 25.81 -73.00 -15.66
N TRP A 297 26.54 -72.45 -16.64
CA TRP A 297 27.53 -73.19 -17.41
C TRP A 297 28.73 -73.65 -16.56
N THR A 298 29.14 -72.88 -15.54
CA THR A 298 30.16 -73.31 -14.58
C THR A 298 29.68 -74.50 -13.76
N ILE A 299 28.41 -74.51 -13.33
CA ILE A 299 27.82 -75.67 -12.63
C ILE A 299 27.80 -76.89 -13.56
N VAL A 300 27.37 -76.72 -14.82
CA VAL A 300 27.40 -77.78 -15.83
C VAL A 300 28.82 -78.30 -16.05
N LEU A 301 29.83 -77.41 -16.10
CA LEU A 301 31.24 -77.78 -16.23
C LEU A 301 31.72 -78.62 -15.02
N ILE A 302 31.36 -78.23 -13.79
CA ILE A 302 31.71 -78.98 -12.57
C ILE A 302 31.06 -80.36 -12.58
N VAL A 303 29.76 -80.44 -12.90
CA VAL A 303 29.05 -81.72 -12.99
C VAL A 303 29.65 -82.61 -14.08
N ALA A 304 29.94 -82.04 -15.26
CA ALA A 304 30.59 -82.77 -16.35
C ALA A 304 31.98 -83.28 -15.96
N ALA A 305 32.76 -82.50 -15.21
CA ALA A 305 34.07 -82.93 -14.70
C ALA A 305 33.95 -84.08 -13.70
N ILE A 306 32.98 -84.04 -12.77
CA ILE A 306 32.72 -85.13 -11.81
C ILE A 306 32.27 -86.40 -12.56
N LEU A 307 31.36 -86.26 -13.51
CA LEU A 307 30.84 -87.37 -14.31
C LEU A 307 31.95 -88.00 -15.16
N LEU A 308 32.88 -87.19 -15.68
CA LEU A 308 34.09 -87.66 -16.35
C LEU A 308 34.97 -88.49 -15.41
N ILE A 309 35.25 -88.00 -14.19
CA ILE A 309 36.06 -88.74 -13.21
C ILE A 309 35.41 -90.08 -12.86
N LEU A 310 34.10 -90.10 -12.60
CA LEU A 310 33.35 -91.32 -12.32
C LEU A 310 33.34 -92.29 -13.51
N SER A 311 33.05 -91.78 -14.71
CA SER A 311 33.04 -92.58 -15.94
C SER A 311 34.42 -93.15 -16.25
N SER A 312 35.49 -92.37 -16.05
CA SER A 312 36.86 -92.84 -16.19
C SER A 312 37.20 -93.93 -15.17
N ALA A 313 36.75 -93.81 -13.91
CA ALA A 313 36.94 -94.85 -12.89
C ALA A 313 36.17 -96.14 -13.23
N ILE A 314 34.91 -96.03 -13.67
CA ILE A 314 34.11 -97.17 -14.12
C ILE A 314 34.74 -97.81 -15.36
N LEU A 315 35.20 -97.02 -16.33
CA LEU A 315 35.83 -97.53 -17.55
C LEU A 315 37.13 -98.27 -17.23
N VAL A 316 37.94 -97.77 -16.29
CA VAL A 316 39.13 -98.49 -15.80
C VAL A 316 38.75 -99.82 -15.14
N LEU A 317 37.68 -99.85 -14.32
CA LEU A 317 37.18 -101.10 -13.73
C LEU A 317 36.66 -102.08 -14.78
N VAL A 318 35.88 -101.61 -15.75
CA VAL A 318 35.34 -102.43 -16.85
C VAL A 318 36.48 -102.98 -17.70
N VAL A 319 37.49 -102.17 -18.05
CA VAL A 319 38.66 -102.63 -18.79
C VAL A 319 39.47 -103.65 -17.98
N TYR A 320 39.66 -103.42 -16.67
CA TYR A 320 40.34 -104.36 -15.78
C TYR A 320 39.59 -105.71 -15.68
N ASP A 321 38.26 -105.67 -15.54
CA ASP A 321 37.43 -106.88 -15.42
C ASP A 321 37.27 -107.61 -16.76
N TYR A 322 37.23 -106.86 -17.86
CA TYR A 322 37.26 -107.39 -19.24
C TYR A 322 38.60 -108.07 -19.54
N SER A 323 39.72 -107.48 -19.11
CA SER A 323 41.07 -108.06 -19.19
C SER A 323 41.20 -109.35 -18.37
N LYS A 324 40.46 -109.45 -17.25
CA LYS A 324 40.46 -110.64 -16.38
C LYS A 324 39.59 -111.80 -16.89
N ASN A 325 38.53 -111.52 -17.66
CA ASN A 325 37.53 -112.54 -18.02
C ASN A 325 37.62 -113.15 -19.43
N ILE A 326 38.48 -112.68 -20.35
CA ILE A 326 38.60 -113.30 -21.67
C ILE A 326 40.07 -113.40 -22.12
N THR A 327 40.59 -114.63 -22.14
CA THR A 327 41.66 -115.03 -23.05
C THR A 327 41.07 -115.24 -24.45
N LYS A 328 41.65 -114.55 -25.44
CA LYS A 328 41.39 -114.65 -26.91
C LYS A 328 40.04 -114.14 -27.43
N ALA A 329 40.05 -112.92 -27.99
CA ALA A 329 39.71 -112.63 -29.40
C ALA A 329 39.52 -111.11 -29.62
N ILE A 330 40.50 -110.46 -30.27
CA ILE A 330 40.44 -109.34 -31.25
C ILE A 330 41.89 -108.81 -31.37
N PRO A 331 42.64 -109.08 -32.45
CA PRO A 331 44.08 -108.80 -32.51
C PRO A 331 44.48 -107.37 -32.93
N PHE A 332 43.54 -106.43 -33.12
CA PHE A 332 43.84 -105.19 -33.85
C PHE A 332 43.54 -103.87 -33.13
N ILE A 333 43.02 -103.90 -31.89
CA ILE A 333 42.81 -102.69 -31.09
C ILE A 333 43.43 -102.94 -29.73
N SER A 334 44.48 -102.20 -29.38
CA SER A 334 45.05 -102.28 -28.03
C SER A 334 44.08 -101.67 -27.03
N GLU A 335 43.89 -102.33 -25.88
CA GLU A 335 43.01 -101.86 -24.80
C GLU A 335 43.32 -100.39 -24.40
N SER A 336 44.60 -100.00 -24.45
CA SER A 336 45.07 -98.64 -24.21
C SER A 336 44.60 -97.62 -25.25
N PHE A 337 44.42 -98.01 -26.51
CA PHE A 337 44.04 -97.09 -27.59
C PHE A 337 42.59 -96.57 -27.44
N ILE A 338 41.66 -97.44 -27.02
CA ILE A 338 40.26 -97.05 -26.76
C ILE A 338 40.21 -96.06 -25.60
N LEU A 339 40.94 -96.33 -24.52
CA LEU A 339 41.00 -95.49 -23.33
C LEU A 339 41.56 -94.09 -23.65
N ILE A 340 42.67 -94.01 -24.40
CA ILE A 340 43.26 -92.74 -24.83
C ILE A 340 42.30 -91.95 -25.73
N THR A 341 41.59 -92.61 -26.64
CA THR A 341 40.63 -91.97 -27.55
C THR A 341 39.46 -91.33 -26.79
N VAL A 342 38.86 -92.07 -25.85
CA VAL A 342 37.74 -91.60 -25.03
C VAL A 342 38.16 -90.44 -24.12
N ILE A 343 39.31 -90.55 -23.46
CA ILE A 343 39.87 -89.46 -22.64
C ILE A 343 40.12 -88.20 -23.49
N SER A 344 40.69 -88.35 -24.69
CA SER A 344 40.94 -87.23 -25.60
C SER A 344 39.64 -86.52 -26.02
N PHE A 345 38.59 -87.29 -26.31
CA PHE A 345 37.27 -86.73 -26.63
C PHE A 345 36.67 -85.95 -25.44
N PHE A 346 36.80 -86.47 -24.22
CA PHE A 346 36.32 -85.76 -23.03
C PHE A 346 37.10 -84.46 -22.73
N ILE A 347 38.43 -84.48 -22.88
CA ILE A 347 39.25 -83.26 -22.77
C ILE A 347 38.78 -82.20 -23.78
N TYR A 348 38.42 -82.62 -25.00
CA TYR A 348 37.88 -81.73 -26.01
C TYR A 348 36.53 -81.10 -25.60
N ILE A 349 35.60 -81.89 -25.03
CA ILE A 349 34.33 -81.37 -24.50
C ILE A 349 34.56 -80.35 -23.37
N ILE A 350 35.45 -80.67 -22.42
CA ILE A 350 35.80 -79.73 -21.33
C ILE A 350 36.36 -78.43 -21.91
N ARG A 351 37.24 -78.52 -22.91
CA ARG A 351 37.80 -77.33 -23.57
C ARG A 351 36.72 -76.44 -24.19
N ILE A 352 35.69 -77.03 -24.80
CA ILE A 352 34.55 -76.28 -25.34
C ILE A 352 33.74 -75.62 -24.22
N LEU A 353 33.41 -76.36 -23.17
CA LEU A 353 32.66 -75.83 -22.02
C LEU A 353 33.40 -74.66 -21.35
N ILE A 354 34.72 -74.77 -21.15
CA ILE A 354 35.56 -73.67 -20.65
C ILE A 354 35.45 -72.45 -21.56
N LYS A 355 35.52 -72.63 -22.89
CA LYS A 355 35.37 -71.51 -23.83
C LYS A 355 33.98 -70.84 -23.72
N ILE A 356 32.91 -71.62 -23.54
CA ILE A 356 31.55 -71.08 -23.37
C ILE A 356 31.40 -70.30 -22.05
N VAL A 357 31.96 -70.83 -20.96
CA VAL A 357 31.97 -70.14 -19.65
C VAL A 357 32.75 -68.83 -19.75
N MET A 358 33.98 -68.88 -20.29
CA MET A 358 34.82 -67.70 -20.49
C MET A 358 34.15 -66.66 -21.37
N SER A 359 33.47 -67.08 -22.44
CA SER A 359 32.73 -66.17 -23.32
C SER A 359 31.59 -65.46 -22.61
N ASN A 360 30.79 -66.17 -21.80
CA ASN A 360 29.69 -65.55 -21.04
C ASN A 360 30.21 -64.65 -19.92
N HIS A 361 31.34 -65.01 -19.29
CA HIS A 361 31.98 -64.16 -18.29
C HIS A 361 32.54 -62.88 -18.91
N HIS A 362 33.21 -62.97 -20.06
CA HIS A 362 33.69 -61.81 -20.83
C HIS A 362 32.53 -60.88 -21.20
N LEU A 363 31.45 -61.41 -21.80
CA LEU A 363 30.25 -60.64 -22.11
C LEU A 363 29.67 -59.94 -20.88
N ALA A 364 29.57 -60.63 -19.75
CA ALA A 364 29.06 -60.03 -18.52
C ALA A 364 29.95 -58.89 -18.01
N THR A 365 31.28 -59.05 -18.08
CA THR A 365 32.24 -58.02 -17.66
C THR A 365 32.21 -56.82 -18.61
N GLU A 366 32.17 -57.05 -19.91
CA GLU A 366 32.06 -56.00 -20.94
C GLU A 366 30.77 -55.19 -20.79
N TYR A 367 29.62 -55.84 -20.58
CA TYR A 367 28.36 -55.13 -20.34
C TYR A 367 28.37 -54.34 -19.03
N LYS A 368 29.05 -54.82 -17.98
CA LYS A 368 29.26 -54.03 -16.75
C LYS A 368 30.16 -52.82 -16.98
N GLN A 369 31.22 -52.96 -17.76
CA GLN A 369 32.09 -51.83 -18.12
C GLN A 369 31.32 -50.79 -18.92
N LYS A 370 30.49 -51.22 -19.88
CA LYS A 370 29.60 -50.32 -20.64
C LYS A 370 28.57 -49.62 -19.74
N ALA A 371 27.98 -50.32 -18.77
CA ALA A 371 27.09 -49.70 -17.78
C ALA A 371 27.83 -48.67 -16.90
N ALA A 372 29.02 -49.01 -16.40
CA ALA A 372 29.84 -48.10 -15.61
C ALA A 372 30.28 -46.86 -16.40
N MET A 373 30.64 -47.04 -17.68
CA MET A 373 30.98 -45.94 -18.58
C MET A 373 29.76 -45.05 -18.90
N THR A 374 28.57 -45.66 -19.08
CA THR A 374 27.30 -44.91 -19.24
C THR A 374 27.01 -44.06 -18.00
N ARG A 375 27.19 -44.63 -16.81
CA ARG A 375 27.01 -43.93 -15.53
C ARG A 375 28.06 -42.84 -15.30
N PHE A 376 29.30 -43.07 -15.69
CA PHE A 376 30.35 -42.06 -15.66
C PHE A 376 30.03 -40.89 -16.59
N TYR A 377 29.60 -41.18 -17.83
CA TYR A 377 29.15 -40.15 -18.76
C TYR A 377 27.96 -39.35 -18.23
N GLN A 378 26.98 -40.03 -17.62
CA GLN A 378 25.86 -39.39 -16.92
C GLN A 378 26.39 -38.44 -15.82
N SER A 379 27.35 -38.87 -15.01
CA SER A 379 27.91 -38.03 -13.93
C SER A 379 28.65 -36.78 -14.45
N LEU A 380 29.30 -36.86 -15.61
CA LEU A 380 29.96 -35.73 -16.25
C LEU A 380 28.96 -34.68 -16.74
N ILE A 381 27.88 -35.12 -17.40
CA ILE A 381 26.78 -34.24 -17.82
C ILE A 381 26.12 -33.59 -16.60
N TYR A 382 25.84 -34.37 -15.54
CA TYR A 382 25.27 -33.84 -14.30
C TYR A 382 26.17 -32.83 -13.58
N SER A 383 27.49 -32.91 -13.79
CA SER A 383 28.46 -32.00 -13.21
C SER A 383 28.66 -30.72 -14.05
N GLY A 384 27.88 -30.55 -15.13
CA GLY A 384 27.91 -29.37 -16.00
C GLY A 384 29.19 -29.26 -16.84
N ILE A 385 29.92 -30.37 -17.04
CA ILE A 385 31.10 -30.39 -17.90
C ILE A 385 30.62 -30.46 -19.35
N ASP A 386 30.93 -29.43 -20.14
CA ASP A 386 30.65 -29.42 -21.57
C ASP A 386 31.58 -30.41 -22.27
N ILE A 387 31.00 -31.47 -22.83
CA ILE A 387 31.74 -32.53 -23.52
C ILE A 387 31.66 -32.21 -25.00
N ASP A 388 32.81 -31.96 -25.61
CA ASP A 388 32.90 -31.59 -27.02
C ASP A 388 32.26 -32.66 -27.93
N LYS A 389 31.80 -32.23 -29.12
CA LYS A 389 31.14 -33.12 -30.09
C LYS A 389 32.02 -34.32 -30.46
N ASP A 390 33.34 -34.14 -30.55
CA ASP A 390 34.27 -35.23 -30.88
C ASP A 390 34.41 -36.21 -29.70
N GLU A 391 34.45 -35.71 -28.46
CA GLU A 391 34.50 -36.53 -27.24
C GLU A 391 33.21 -37.34 -27.03
N ARG A 392 32.04 -36.72 -27.27
CA ARG A 392 30.74 -37.41 -27.24
C ARG A 392 30.68 -38.54 -28.27
N LEU A 393 31.21 -38.33 -29.47
CA LEU A 393 31.25 -39.35 -30.52
C LEU A 393 32.13 -40.54 -30.13
N ILE A 394 33.28 -40.29 -29.50
CA ILE A 394 34.17 -41.34 -28.98
C ILE A 394 33.47 -42.18 -27.92
N ILE A 395 32.76 -41.54 -26.98
CA ILE A 395 32.04 -42.23 -25.90
C ILE A 395 30.90 -43.08 -26.46
N ILE A 396 30.10 -42.54 -27.38
CA ILE A 396 29.02 -43.28 -28.05
C ILE A 396 29.60 -44.49 -28.81
N ASN A 397 30.69 -44.31 -29.56
CA ASN A 397 31.31 -45.43 -30.28
C ASN A 397 31.79 -46.53 -29.33
N SER A 398 32.43 -46.16 -28.22
CA SER A 398 32.87 -47.12 -27.20
C SER A 398 31.69 -47.90 -26.60
N LEU A 399 30.59 -47.23 -26.28
CA LEU A 399 29.38 -47.85 -25.72
C LEU A 399 28.66 -48.78 -26.70
N PHE A 400 28.54 -48.41 -27.98
CA PHE A 400 27.79 -49.18 -28.99
C PHE A 400 28.64 -50.10 -29.88
N SER A 401 29.95 -50.14 -29.69
CA SER A 401 30.86 -51.08 -30.36
C SER A 401 30.43 -52.55 -30.18
N LYS A 402 30.68 -53.40 -31.19
CA LYS A 402 30.42 -54.84 -31.11
C LYS A 402 31.27 -55.45 -29.99
N VAL A 403 30.67 -56.30 -29.15
CA VAL A 403 31.40 -56.96 -28.05
C VAL A 403 32.04 -58.23 -28.58
N GLU A 404 33.37 -58.31 -28.50
CA GLU A 404 34.09 -59.52 -28.86
C GLU A 404 33.77 -60.65 -27.88
N THR A 405 33.61 -61.85 -28.42
CA THR A 405 33.45 -63.06 -27.61
C THR A 405 34.65 -63.95 -27.83
N GLY A 406 35.11 -64.65 -26.80
CA GLY A 406 36.20 -65.64 -26.93
C GLY A 406 35.91 -66.80 -27.91
N LEU A 407 34.73 -66.79 -28.56
CA LEU A 407 34.25 -67.78 -29.53
C LEU A 407 34.11 -67.20 -30.96
N VAL A 408 33.91 -65.89 -31.12
CA VAL A 408 33.75 -65.23 -32.43
C VAL A 408 34.63 -63.98 -32.44
N LYS A 409 35.66 -63.97 -33.29
CA LYS A 409 36.42 -62.77 -33.64
C LYS A 409 35.75 -62.10 -34.82
N THR A 410 35.41 -60.83 -34.70
CA THR A 410 34.87 -60.01 -35.79
C THR A 410 35.93 -59.02 -36.23
N ASP A 411 36.25 -58.98 -37.53
CA ASP A 411 37.12 -57.96 -38.11
C ASP A 411 36.42 -56.59 -37.99
N ASN A 412 37.04 -55.69 -37.23
CA ASN A 412 36.36 -54.58 -36.56
C ASN A 412 36.37 -53.24 -37.33
N SER A 413 36.65 -53.22 -38.65
CA SER A 413 37.00 -51.97 -39.35
C SER A 413 35.94 -51.40 -40.31
N GLY A 414 34.89 -52.13 -40.71
CA GLY A 414 33.97 -51.67 -41.77
C GLY A 414 32.63 -51.07 -41.29
N ASP A 415 32.02 -51.64 -40.25
CA ASP A 415 30.64 -51.31 -39.83
C ASP A 415 30.57 -50.14 -38.83
N THR A 416 31.64 -49.89 -38.07
CA THR A 416 31.70 -48.79 -37.10
C THR A 416 31.82 -47.43 -37.79
N ASP A 417 32.60 -47.37 -38.88
CA ASP A 417 32.82 -46.13 -39.65
C ASP A 417 31.56 -45.67 -40.38
N THR A 418 30.71 -46.59 -40.82
CA THR A 418 29.42 -46.28 -41.44
C THR A 418 28.38 -45.77 -40.43
N ILE A 419 28.35 -46.33 -39.22
CA ILE A 419 27.50 -45.82 -38.12
C ILE A 419 27.97 -44.42 -37.66
N LEU A 420 29.29 -44.21 -37.55
CA LEU A 420 29.89 -42.90 -37.23
C LEU A 420 29.56 -41.83 -38.28
N ALA A 421 29.58 -42.18 -39.57
CA ALA A 421 29.21 -41.28 -40.65
C ALA A 421 27.71 -40.90 -40.64
N ILE A 422 26.84 -41.80 -40.17
CA ILE A 422 25.39 -41.53 -40.05
C ILE A 422 25.07 -40.69 -38.81
N LEU A 423 25.71 -40.99 -37.67
CA LEU A 423 25.51 -40.24 -36.42
C LEU A 423 26.05 -38.82 -36.52
N SER A 424 27.24 -38.61 -37.10
CA SER A 424 27.81 -37.28 -37.32
C SER A 424 26.97 -36.40 -38.25
N LYS A 425 26.19 -36.99 -39.16
CA LYS A 425 25.32 -36.26 -40.09
C LYS A 425 23.99 -35.80 -39.48
N ASN A 426 23.50 -36.48 -38.43
CA ASN A 426 22.19 -36.21 -37.81
C ASN A 426 22.24 -35.46 -36.48
N ILE A 427 23.42 -35.32 -35.86
CA ILE A 427 23.62 -34.47 -34.67
C ILE A 427 23.99 -33.06 -35.16
N ARG A 428 22.99 -32.26 -35.53
CA ARG A 428 23.20 -30.84 -35.90
C ARG A 428 22.93 -29.93 -34.72
#